data_AF-A0A847GG92-F1
#
_entry.id   AF-A0A847GG92-F1
#
_cell.length_a   1.000
_cell.length_b   1.000
_cell.length_c   1.000
_cell.angle_alpha   90.00
_cell.angle_beta   90.00
_cell.angle_gamma   90.00
#
_symmetry.space_group_name_H-M   'P 1'
#
loop_
_entity.id
_entity.type
_entity.pdbx_description
1 polymer ?
#
loop_
_entity_poly.entity_id
_entity_poly.type
_entity_poly.pdbx_seq_one_letter_code
_entity_poly.pdbx_strand_id
1 'polypeptide(L)'
;HRDAFLGYWVGHRASDMPPFAFVEPAAPAPANQEAAPAPMAAPGPEKAPAQAAAPKVQPRTGLAARLLQPRVPWSRYPVFVINNGMFLLPFLLSLAGMALAVTVPRFRRGSAGMLLVWVLGCWLLFTLLFRFGTPRYAVPVLAPLGVLSVLPLLLLPRWVRGPLLTLYFAVLFAPWFMLTVVPRPALAECRLPWRPDPRSMAGYDEHGLYLCKDRLTMGFAYSWLGAPVRDSYQDRIFLAMLREEKKRRRAPGQYAPYAVVNLRGFGFQDRHFWPEPNPYRRRDLPEDARVDSRISLAAHRNTVMELEPFLEDLDYVVFAMESARKPEAGIWIGWLAQRGFRALDHIWEPRRATIPACHFYVFARIPEAAPAPASPEEVEALGIVELFQALNAPGAFSTDALQSAAVERLTRLLAEADQNAPAVAGSLALSAHAWVPRPAGGHRLYLVFKVNAPAGRGWTLALGGRDADGGDLGQWRFSPTPPLHEWEPGGYQMVNYDPPAADKPLARVVVGAIGPDGQPLPGTATLPGPESGAPSDGTPDTNQNGPQ
;
A
#
# COMPACT_ATOMS: atom_id res chain seq x y z
N HIS A 1 3.28 7.92 13.38
CA HIS A 1 3.93 8.42 12.15
C HIS A 1 5.23 7.70 11.83
N ARG A 2 6.27 7.73 12.68
CA ARG A 2 7.51 6.95 12.45
C ARG A 2 7.26 5.46 12.28
N ASP A 3 6.43 4.86 13.13
CA ASP A 3 6.21 3.40 13.09
C ASP A 3 5.20 2.98 12.01
N ALA A 4 4.31 3.89 11.59
CA ALA A 4 3.48 3.71 10.40
C ALA A 4 4.31 3.86 9.12
N PHE A 5 5.26 4.81 9.10
CA PHE A 5 6.22 4.99 8.02
C PHE A 5 7.19 3.80 7.94
N LEU A 6 7.70 3.32 9.07
CA LEU A 6 8.52 2.11 9.15
C LEU A 6 7.71 0.85 8.84
N GLY A 7 6.45 0.72 9.28
CA GLY A 7 5.59 -0.39 8.88
C GLY A 7 5.32 -0.41 7.37
N TYR A 8 5.05 0.76 6.79
CA TYR A 8 4.82 0.97 5.36
C TYR A 8 6.07 0.68 4.50
N TRP A 9 7.27 1.02 4.99
CA TRP A 9 8.54 0.87 4.26
C TRP A 9 9.36 -0.38 4.63
N VAL A 10 9.20 -0.93 5.83
CA VAL A 10 10.09 -1.94 6.45
C VAL A 10 9.35 -3.24 6.77
N GLY A 11 8.02 -3.33 6.57
CA GLY A 11 7.26 -4.57 6.71
C GLY A 11 7.89 -5.76 5.98
N HIS A 12 8.56 -6.63 6.75
CA HIS A 12 8.96 -8.01 6.47
C HIS A 12 9.71 -8.34 5.16
N ARG A 13 10.54 -7.43 4.65
CA ARG A 13 11.73 -7.85 3.85
C ARG A 13 13.03 -7.87 4.67
N ALA A 14 12.94 -7.62 5.98
CA ALA A 14 14.11 -7.46 6.85
C ALA A 14 14.40 -8.67 7.76
N SER A 15 13.47 -9.63 7.91
CA SER A 15 13.66 -10.78 8.80
C SER A 15 14.36 -11.94 8.11
N ASP A 16 14.00 -12.25 6.85
CA ASP A 16 14.51 -13.45 6.17
C ASP A 16 15.68 -13.13 5.23
N MET A 17 15.83 -11.85 4.91
CA MET A 17 17.05 -11.28 4.36
C MET A 17 17.31 -10.00 5.15
N PRO A 18 18.54 -9.74 5.64
CA PRO A 18 18.85 -8.39 6.11
C PRO A 18 18.43 -7.40 5.02
N PRO A 19 18.05 -6.16 5.37
CA PRO A 19 17.65 -5.12 4.39
C PRO A 19 18.72 -4.85 3.30
N PHE A 20 19.88 -5.51 3.40
CA PHE A 20 21.05 -5.47 2.55
C PHE A 20 21.65 -6.87 2.24
N ALA A 21 20.87 -7.97 2.24
CA ALA A 21 21.37 -9.25 1.74
C ALA A 21 21.31 -9.30 0.21
N PHE A 22 22.50 -9.47 -0.37
CA PHE A 22 22.66 -9.87 -1.74
C PHE A 22 22.15 -11.30 -1.87
N VAL A 23 21.26 -11.55 -2.83
CA VAL A 23 21.25 -12.85 -3.49
C VAL A 23 22.65 -13.00 -4.07
N GLU A 24 23.42 -13.95 -3.55
CA GLU A 24 24.64 -14.41 -4.22
C GLU A 24 24.25 -14.66 -5.68
N PRO A 25 24.98 -14.10 -6.66
CA PRO A 25 24.65 -14.35 -8.05
C PRO A 25 24.73 -15.86 -8.25
N ALA A 26 23.59 -16.50 -8.54
CA ALA A 26 23.60 -17.81 -9.16
C ALA A 26 24.57 -17.72 -10.32
N ALA A 27 25.58 -18.61 -10.33
CA ALA A 27 26.51 -18.71 -11.43
C ALA A 27 25.71 -18.75 -12.74
N PRO A 28 26.15 -18.05 -13.79
CA PRO A 28 25.39 -18.00 -15.03
C PRO A 28 25.08 -19.43 -15.48
N ALA A 29 23.80 -19.73 -15.67
CA ALA A 29 23.42 -20.91 -16.42
C ALA A 29 24.11 -20.81 -17.78
N PRO A 30 24.82 -21.86 -18.24
CA PRO A 30 25.44 -21.83 -19.55
C PRO A 30 24.34 -21.57 -20.59
N ALA A 31 24.68 -20.74 -21.58
CA ALA A 31 23.79 -20.35 -22.67
C ALA A 31 23.11 -21.59 -23.28
N ASN A 32 21.80 -21.49 -23.47
CA ASN A 32 20.95 -22.48 -24.13
C ASN A 32 21.69 -23.12 -25.32
N GLN A 33 22.19 -24.33 -25.15
CA GLN A 33 22.28 -25.27 -26.24
C GLN A 33 20.87 -25.86 -26.37
N GLU A 34 20.30 -25.64 -27.54
CA GLU A 34 19.08 -26.21 -28.05
C GLU A 34 19.06 -27.72 -27.76
N ALA A 35 18.38 -28.12 -26.69
CA ALA A 35 18.25 -29.51 -26.33
C ALA A 35 17.13 -30.13 -27.17
N ALA A 36 17.52 -30.95 -28.15
CA ALA A 36 16.62 -31.90 -28.80
C ALA A 36 15.88 -32.75 -27.75
N PRO A 37 14.63 -33.15 -28.00
CA PRO A 37 13.84 -33.87 -27.01
C PRO A 37 14.40 -35.28 -26.84
N ALA A 38 14.89 -35.60 -25.63
CA ALA A 38 15.27 -36.96 -25.26
C ALA A 38 14.16 -37.61 -24.42
N PRO A 39 13.91 -38.93 -24.60
CA PRO A 39 12.69 -39.59 -24.16
C PRO A 39 12.71 -39.96 -22.66
N MET A 40 11.51 -40.17 -22.12
CA MET A 40 11.24 -40.70 -20.78
C MET A 40 12.15 -41.89 -20.44
N ALA A 41 12.89 -41.77 -19.33
CA ALA A 41 13.52 -42.89 -18.65
C ALA A 41 13.23 -42.83 -17.14
N ALA A 42 12.95 -44.01 -16.59
CA ALA A 42 12.42 -44.32 -15.26
C ALA A 42 13.39 -43.99 -14.09
N PRO A 43 12.91 -44.00 -12.83
CA PRO A 43 13.63 -43.43 -11.70
C PRO A 43 14.74 -44.38 -11.19
N GLY A 44 15.92 -43.81 -10.91
CA GLY A 44 17.09 -44.48 -10.33
C GLY A 44 17.81 -43.56 -9.33
N PRO A 45 18.67 -44.11 -8.45
CA PRO A 45 18.60 -43.88 -7.01
C PRO A 45 19.34 -42.62 -6.51
N GLU A 46 18.86 -42.20 -5.33
CA GLU A 46 19.31 -41.15 -4.44
C GLU A 46 20.85 -41.01 -4.36
N LYS A 47 21.40 -39.87 -4.78
CA LYS A 47 22.81 -39.51 -4.58
C LYS A 47 22.97 -38.75 -3.26
N ALA A 48 23.83 -39.30 -2.40
CA ALA A 48 24.25 -38.78 -1.11
C ALA A 48 24.73 -37.31 -1.16
N PRO A 49 24.57 -36.54 -0.05
CA PRO A 49 24.87 -35.11 -0.02
C PRO A 49 26.36 -34.83 -0.19
N ALA A 50 26.68 -33.86 -1.06
CA ALA A 50 28.03 -33.40 -1.31
C ALA A 50 28.65 -32.73 -0.06
N GLN A 51 29.85 -33.17 0.31
CA GLN A 51 30.67 -32.58 1.36
C GLN A 51 30.95 -31.11 1.08
N ALA A 52 30.65 -30.25 2.07
CA ALA A 52 30.95 -28.83 2.04
C ALA A 52 32.47 -28.60 1.98
N ALA A 53 32.94 -27.93 0.93
CA ALA A 53 34.33 -27.51 0.81
C ALA A 53 34.68 -26.46 1.89
N ALA A 54 35.79 -26.69 2.60
CA ALA A 54 36.28 -25.80 3.65
C ALA A 54 36.52 -24.36 3.14
N PRO A 55 36.24 -23.32 3.96
CA PRO A 55 36.39 -21.93 3.56
C PRO A 55 37.87 -21.59 3.32
N LYS A 56 38.18 -21.09 2.11
CA LYS A 56 39.50 -20.54 1.78
C LYS A 56 39.81 -19.33 2.68
N VAL A 57 40.83 -19.47 3.53
CA VAL A 57 41.36 -18.39 4.37
C VAL A 57 41.86 -17.24 3.47
N GLN A 58 41.18 -16.09 3.54
CA GLN A 58 41.62 -14.88 2.84
C GLN A 58 42.78 -14.22 3.62
N PRO A 59 43.84 -13.75 2.94
CA PRO A 59 44.95 -13.07 3.60
C PRO A 59 44.48 -11.77 4.28
N ARG A 60 45.01 -11.51 5.48
CA ARG A 60 44.75 -10.28 6.26
C ARG A 60 45.28 -9.06 5.51
N THR A 61 44.41 -8.40 4.73
CA THR A 61 44.69 -7.11 4.10
C THR A 61 44.66 -5.99 5.13
N GLY A 62 45.72 -5.17 5.17
CA GLY A 62 45.85 -4.02 6.07
C GLY A 62 44.74 -2.98 5.91
N LEU A 63 44.55 -2.12 6.92
CA LEU A 63 43.44 -1.16 7.01
C LEU A 63 43.40 -0.19 5.81
N ALA A 64 44.56 0.25 5.33
CA ALA A 64 44.69 1.05 4.11
C ALA A 64 44.28 0.28 2.85
N ALA A 65 44.67 -0.99 2.72
CA ALA A 65 44.25 -1.85 1.60
C ALA A 65 42.74 -2.15 1.63
N ARG A 66 42.13 -2.25 2.82
CA ARG A 66 40.67 -2.37 2.99
C ARG A 66 39.89 -1.10 2.68
N LEU A 67 40.50 0.08 2.81
CA LEU A 67 39.93 1.37 2.45
C LEU A 67 40.12 1.69 0.95
N LEU A 68 41.21 1.22 0.35
CA LEU A 68 41.59 1.48 -1.04
C LEU A 68 41.12 0.41 -2.03
N GLN A 69 40.64 -0.76 -1.57
CA GLN A 69 39.95 -1.70 -2.45
C GLN A 69 38.61 -1.08 -2.87
N PRO A 70 38.39 -0.77 -4.16
CA PRO A 70 37.11 -0.25 -4.61
C PRO A 70 36.06 -1.34 -4.38
N ARG A 71 35.25 -1.15 -3.34
CA ARG A 71 34.15 -2.06 -2.98
C ARG A 71 33.02 -2.02 -4.02
N VAL A 72 32.99 -0.97 -4.83
CA VAL A 72 32.10 -0.76 -5.97
C VAL A 72 32.98 -0.31 -7.16
N PRO A 73 32.89 -0.95 -8.34
CA PRO A 73 33.57 -0.49 -9.54
C PRO A 73 33.25 0.99 -9.82
N TRP A 74 34.29 1.84 -9.88
CA TRP A 74 34.14 3.29 -10.08
C TRP A 74 33.41 3.64 -11.38
N SER A 75 33.50 2.77 -12.39
CA SER A 75 32.83 2.87 -13.69
C SER A 75 31.30 2.78 -13.62
N ARG A 76 30.71 2.43 -12.46
CA ARG A 76 29.25 2.38 -12.27
C ARG A 76 28.60 3.75 -12.18
N TYR A 77 29.22 4.68 -11.48
CA TYR A 77 28.62 6.00 -11.26
C TYR A 77 28.45 6.82 -12.56
N PRO A 78 29.39 6.81 -13.54
CA PRO A 78 29.17 7.49 -14.82
C PRO A 78 28.00 6.88 -15.58
N VAL A 79 27.87 5.55 -15.57
CA VAL A 79 26.74 4.85 -16.19
C VAL A 79 25.42 5.27 -15.56
N PHE A 80 25.36 5.39 -14.23
CA PHE A 80 24.16 5.85 -13.54
C PHE A 80 23.83 7.32 -13.85
N VAL A 81 24.83 8.19 -13.91
CA VAL A 81 24.64 9.60 -14.33
C VAL A 81 24.08 9.67 -15.75
N ILE A 82 24.65 8.90 -16.68
CA ILE A 82 24.20 8.85 -18.07
C ILE A 82 22.78 8.29 -18.15
N ASN A 83 22.53 7.09 -17.62
CA ASN A 83 21.29 6.38 -17.86
C ASN A 83 20.10 6.85 -17.01
N ASN A 84 20.36 7.55 -15.90
CA ASN A 84 19.32 7.91 -14.92
C ASN A 84 19.33 9.38 -14.45
N GLY A 85 20.14 10.24 -15.06
CA GLY A 85 20.22 11.66 -14.66
C GLY A 85 20.32 12.63 -15.83
N MET A 86 21.34 12.49 -16.68
CA MET A 86 21.72 13.50 -17.67
C MET A 86 21.64 13.05 -19.12
N PHE A 87 21.57 11.75 -19.42
CA PHE A 87 21.72 11.20 -20.76
C PHE A 87 23.10 11.46 -21.39
N LEU A 88 23.41 10.74 -22.46
CA LEU A 88 24.76 10.69 -23.02
C LEU A 88 25.26 12.06 -23.53
N LEU A 89 24.43 12.81 -24.26
CA LEU A 89 24.85 14.08 -24.87
C LEU A 89 25.19 15.17 -23.83
N PRO A 90 24.32 15.47 -22.84
CA PRO A 90 24.67 16.41 -21.78
C PRO A 90 25.86 15.93 -20.94
N PHE A 91 26.00 14.62 -20.71
CA PHE A 91 27.17 14.09 -20.02
C PHE A 91 28.48 14.34 -20.77
N LEU A 92 28.54 14.07 -22.08
CA LEU A 92 29.74 14.35 -22.89
C LEU A 92 30.09 15.85 -22.90
N LEU A 93 29.08 16.72 -22.99
CA LEU A 93 29.28 18.16 -22.88
C LEU A 93 29.78 18.57 -21.49
N SER A 94 29.33 17.89 -20.42
CA SER A 94 29.83 18.14 -19.06
C SER A 94 31.31 17.78 -18.94
N LEU A 95 31.77 16.69 -19.56
CA LEU A 95 33.19 16.33 -19.61
C LEU A 95 34.02 17.38 -20.35
N ALA A 96 33.53 17.89 -21.49
CA ALA A 96 34.16 19.00 -22.18
C ALA A 96 34.19 20.26 -21.31
N GLY A 97 33.10 20.57 -20.60
CA GLY A 97 33.02 21.68 -19.65
C GLY A 97 34.00 21.55 -18.48
N MET A 98 34.18 20.35 -17.94
CA MET A 98 35.19 20.05 -16.91
C MET A 98 36.60 20.33 -17.44
N ALA A 99 36.91 19.89 -18.66
CA ALA A 99 38.21 20.18 -19.28
C ALA A 99 38.43 21.69 -19.44
N LEU A 100 37.41 22.42 -19.90
CA LEU A 100 37.46 23.89 -20.05
C LEU A 100 37.59 24.62 -18.72
N ALA A 101 36.97 24.11 -17.65
CA ALA A 101 37.13 24.65 -16.30
C ALA A 101 38.59 24.58 -15.81
N VAL A 102 39.39 23.63 -16.31
CA VAL A 102 40.82 23.52 -15.99
C VAL A 102 41.70 24.31 -16.95
N THR A 103 41.42 24.24 -18.26
CA THR A 103 42.31 24.76 -19.30
C THR A 103 42.09 26.23 -19.63
N VAL A 104 40.87 26.76 -19.47
CA VAL A 104 40.55 28.15 -19.82
C VAL A 104 40.64 29.06 -18.59
N PRO A 105 41.57 30.05 -18.57
CA PRO A 105 41.81 30.89 -17.39
C PRO A 105 40.57 31.61 -16.86
N ARG A 106 39.66 32.01 -17.76
CA ARG A 106 38.38 32.67 -17.44
C ARG A 106 37.47 31.81 -16.56
N PHE A 107 37.48 30.49 -16.74
CA PHE A 107 36.64 29.57 -15.98
C PHE A 107 37.36 28.97 -14.76
N ARG A 108 38.70 28.87 -14.82
CA ARG A 108 39.54 28.25 -13.78
C ARG A 108 39.48 28.91 -12.41
N ARG A 109 39.40 30.24 -12.34
CA ARG A 109 39.39 31.01 -11.08
C ARG A 109 37.98 31.38 -10.60
N GLY A 110 36.94 30.96 -11.31
CA GLY A 110 35.55 31.30 -10.99
C GLY A 110 34.74 30.12 -10.48
N SER A 111 33.42 30.29 -10.42
CA SER A 111 32.46 29.29 -9.92
C SER A 111 32.57 27.93 -10.62
N ALA A 112 33.03 27.88 -11.89
CA ALA A 112 33.26 26.62 -12.61
C ALA A 112 34.35 25.74 -11.98
N GLY A 113 35.42 26.33 -11.43
CA GLY A 113 36.43 25.60 -10.67
C GLY A 113 35.87 25.00 -9.38
N MET A 114 35.00 25.71 -8.67
CA MET A 114 34.31 25.19 -7.48
C MET A 114 33.35 24.05 -7.82
N LEU A 115 32.62 24.14 -8.93
CA LEU A 115 31.76 23.05 -9.42
C LEU A 115 32.57 21.80 -9.78
N LEU A 116 33.76 21.97 -10.36
CA LEU A 116 34.66 20.85 -10.62
C LEU A 116 35.13 20.20 -9.32
N VAL A 117 35.55 21.00 -8.32
CA VAL A 117 35.93 20.49 -7.00
C VAL A 117 34.76 19.77 -6.32
N TRP A 118 33.54 20.29 -6.45
CA TRP A 118 32.33 19.61 -5.97
C TRP A 118 32.19 18.23 -6.62
N VAL A 119 32.18 18.15 -7.96
CA VAL A 119 32.00 16.89 -8.67
C VAL A 119 33.08 15.88 -8.26
N LEU A 120 34.34 16.31 -8.24
CA LEU A 120 35.48 15.46 -7.85
C LEU A 120 35.40 15.02 -6.38
N GLY A 121 35.01 15.93 -5.47
CA GLY A 121 34.81 15.63 -4.06
C GLY A 121 33.69 14.64 -3.81
N CYS A 122 32.53 14.82 -4.45
CA CYS A 122 31.45 13.84 -4.43
C CYS A 122 31.91 12.49 -5.00
N TRP A 123 32.66 12.47 -6.09
CA TRP A 123 33.17 11.25 -6.68
C TRP A 123 34.12 10.47 -5.76
N LEU A 124 35.02 11.18 -5.09
CA LEU A 124 35.91 10.63 -4.07
C LEU A 124 35.11 10.06 -2.90
N LEU A 125 34.13 10.79 -2.40
CA LEU A 125 33.24 10.31 -1.34
C LEU A 125 32.43 9.08 -1.78
N PHE A 126 31.96 9.05 -3.02
CA PHE A 126 31.20 7.90 -3.53
C PHE A 126 32.05 6.64 -3.62
N THR A 127 33.30 6.79 -4.07
CA THR A 127 34.23 5.67 -4.24
C THR A 127 34.82 5.17 -2.92
N LEU A 128 35.01 6.05 -1.93
CA LEU A 128 35.60 5.70 -0.63
C LEU A 128 34.58 5.30 0.44
N LEU A 129 33.44 5.99 0.50
CA LEU A 129 32.52 5.95 1.64
C LEU A 129 31.35 4.97 1.43
N PHE A 130 30.86 4.85 0.19
CA PHE A 130 29.68 4.03 -0.09
C PHE A 130 30.04 2.60 -0.49
N ARG A 131 29.34 1.64 0.16
CA ARG A 131 29.43 0.20 -0.13
C ARG A 131 28.42 -0.27 -1.18
N PHE A 132 27.53 0.62 -1.63
CA PHE A 132 26.40 0.30 -2.50
C PHE A 132 26.37 1.20 -3.73
N GLY A 133 26.31 0.59 -4.93
CA GLY A 133 26.20 1.29 -6.20
C GLY A 133 24.76 1.43 -6.65
N THR A 134 24.00 2.37 -6.06
CA THR A 134 22.64 2.70 -6.49
C THR A 134 22.59 4.05 -7.22
N PRO A 135 21.80 4.20 -8.30
CA PRO A 135 21.71 5.43 -9.08
C PRO A 135 21.34 6.68 -8.28
N ARG A 136 20.53 6.55 -7.22
CA ARG A 136 20.18 7.66 -6.30
C ARG A 136 21.39 8.41 -5.73
N TYR A 137 22.54 7.75 -5.56
CA TYR A 137 23.73 8.41 -5.03
C TYR A 137 24.41 9.31 -6.06
N ALA A 138 24.03 9.25 -7.33
CA ALA A 138 24.51 10.19 -8.35
C ALA A 138 23.79 11.55 -8.30
N VAL A 139 22.66 11.67 -7.60
CA VAL A 139 21.85 12.92 -7.52
C VAL A 139 22.69 14.16 -7.15
N PRO A 140 23.59 14.11 -6.14
CA PRO A 140 24.38 15.28 -5.74
C PRO A 140 25.33 15.84 -6.81
N VAL A 141 25.66 15.06 -7.84
CA VAL A 141 26.54 15.52 -8.95
C VAL A 141 25.77 15.98 -10.19
N LEU A 142 24.46 15.72 -10.28
CA LEU A 142 23.69 16.05 -11.49
C LEU A 142 23.61 17.56 -11.74
N ALA A 143 23.33 18.35 -10.70
CA ALA A 143 23.26 19.80 -10.81
C ALA A 143 24.59 20.44 -11.27
N PRO A 144 25.75 20.18 -10.63
CA PRO A 144 27.01 20.77 -11.09
C PRO A 144 27.40 20.28 -12.49
N LEU A 145 27.16 19.01 -12.83
CA LEU A 145 27.41 18.51 -14.19
C LEU A 145 26.52 19.19 -15.23
N GLY A 146 25.25 19.47 -14.91
CA GLY A 146 24.33 20.22 -15.77
C GLY A 146 24.78 21.66 -16.05
N VAL A 147 25.40 22.33 -15.08
CA VAL A 147 26.00 23.66 -15.30
C VAL A 147 27.26 23.55 -16.16
N LEU A 148 28.11 22.55 -15.87
CA LEU A 148 29.34 22.32 -16.62
C LEU A 148 29.06 21.99 -18.09
N SER A 149 27.97 21.29 -18.42
CA SER A 149 27.62 20.98 -19.81
C SER A 149 27.28 22.17 -20.68
N VAL A 150 27.00 23.34 -20.10
CA VAL A 150 26.73 24.57 -20.85
C VAL A 150 28.03 25.32 -21.22
N LEU A 151 29.11 25.13 -20.45
CA LEU A 151 30.37 25.87 -20.62
C LEU A 151 30.96 25.79 -22.04
N PRO A 152 30.99 24.64 -22.73
CA PRO A 152 31.49 24.56 -24.11
C PRO A 152 30.75 25.50 -25.07
N LEU A 153 29.42 25.64 -24.89
CA LEU A 153 28.58 26.48 -25.74
C LEU A 153 28.84 27.98 -25.49
N LEU A 154 29.21 28.35 -24.26
CA LEU A 154 29.50 29.75 -23.90
C LEU A 154 30.80 30.28 -24.52
N LEU A 155 31.72 29.41 -24.95
CA LEU A 155 32.93 29.81 -25.66
C LEU A 155 32.68 30.17 -27.13
N LEU A 156 31.56 29.72 -27.69
CA LEU A 156 31.27 29.91 -29.11
C LEU A 156 30.86 31.36 -29.41
N PRO A 157 31.12 31.89 -30.63
CA PRO A 157 30.66 33.20 -31.06
C PRO A 157 29.13 33.34 -30.97
N ARG A 158 28.62 34.56 -30.73
CA ARG A 158 27.18 34.82 -30.52
C ARG A 158 26.28 34.27 -31.65
N TRP A 159 26.72 34.34 -32.90
CA TRP A 159 25.97 33.91 -34.08
C TRP A 159 25.83 32.38 -34.18
N VAL A 160 26.76 31.60 -33.62
CA VAL A 160 26.66 30.12 -33.51
C VAL A 160 25.99 29.71 -32.20
N ARG A 161 26.24 30.47 -31.14
CA ARG A 161 25.83 30.16 -29.77
C ARG A 161 24.31 30.06 -29.63
N GLY A 162 23.56 31.00 -30.19
CA GLY A 162 22.10 31.01 -30.10
C GLY A 162 21.48 29.71 -30.64
N PRO A 163 21.71 29.35 -31.91
CA PRO A 163 21.22 28.10 -32.50
C PRO A 163 21.61 26.85 -31.70
N LEU A 164 22.86 26.74 -31.25
CA LEU A 164 23.32 25.58 -30.49
C LEU A 164 22.75 25.50 -29.06
N LEU A 165 22.50 26.65 -28.41
CA LEU A 165 21.78 26.66 -27.13
C LEU A 165 20.33 26.22 -27.31
N THR A 166 19.67 26.63 -28.40
CA THR A 166 18.32 26.15 -28.73
C THR A 166 18.32 24.64 -28.98
N LEU A 167 19.30 24.13 -29.74
CA LEU A 167 19.45 22.70 -29.97
C LEU A 167 19.71 21.95 -28.65
N TYR A 168 20.60 22.47 -27.80
CA TYR A 168 20.90 21.87 -26.51
C TYR A 168 19.68 21.88 -25.58
N PHE A 169 18.90 22.96 -25.57
CA PHE A 169 17.62 23.00 -24.87
C PHE A 169 16.68 21.91 -25.38
N ALA A 170 16.55 21.71 -26.70
CA ALA A 170 15.74 20.64 -27.26
C ALA A 170 16.22 19.24 -26.80
N VAL A 171 17.54 19.02 -26.74
CA VAL A 171 18.16 17.78 -26.23
C VAL A 171 17.83 17.53 -24.75
N LEU A 172 17.72 18.57 -23.92
CA LEU A 172 17.31 18.44 -22.51
C LEU A 172 15.79 18.32 -22.35
N PHE A 173 15.04 19.07 -23.15
CA PHE A 173 13.59 19.15 -23.09
C PHE A 173 12.93 17.86 -23.53
N ALA A 174 13.44 17.19 -24.58
CA ALA A 174 12.83 15.97 -25.08
C ALA A 174 12.78 14.83 -24.02
N PRO A 175 13.87 14.48 -23.32
CA PRO A 175 13.81 13.53 -22.22
C PRO A 175 12.93 14.01 -21.05
N TRP A 176 13.00 15.30 -20.68
CA TRP A 176 12.13 15.85 -19.63
C TRP A 176 10.64 15.69 -19.96
N PHE A 177 10.26 16.02 -21.19
CA PHE A 177 8.88 15.91 -21.69
C PHE A 177 8.42 14.45 -21.70
N MET A 178 9.29 13.51 -22.09
CA MET A 178 8.96 12.08 -22.06
C MET A 178 8.81 11.51 -20.66
N LEU A 179 9.64 11.96 -19.72
CA LEU A 179 9.62 11.52 -18.33
C LEU A 179 8.49 12.16 -17.51
N THR A 180 7.93 13.29 -17.98
CA THR A 180 6.96 14.08 -17.19
C THR A 180 5.56 14.09 -17.80
N VAL A 181 5.44 14.12 -19.14
CA VAL A 181 4.18 14.41 -19.83
C VAL A 181 3.62 13.18 -20.54
N VAL A 182 4.37 12.60 -21.49
CA VAL A 182 3.90 11.44 -22.29
C VAL A 182 5.06 10.49 -22.58
N PRO A 183 4.95 9.19 -22.24
CA PRO A 183 5.95 8.21 -22.63
C PRO A 183 5.91 8.02 -24.15
N ARG A 184 7.04 8.22 -24.84
CA ARG A 184 7.17 7.95 -26.29
C ARG A 184 8.11 6.77 -26.54
N PRO A 185 7.59 5.54 -26.72
CA PRO A 185 8.40 4.33 -26.81
C PRO A 185 9.39 4.35 -27.99
N ALA A 186 9.04 4.99 -29.11
CA ALA A 186 9.92 5.09 -30.29
C ALA A 186 11.26 5.80 -30.03
N LEU A 187 11.31 6.72 -29.07
CA LEU A 187 12.54 7.46 -28.70
C LEU A 187 13.15 6.93 -27.38
N ALA A 188 12.43 6.07 -26.66
CA ALA A 188 12.82 5.51 -25.36
C ALA A 188 13.97 4.50 -25.45
N GLU A 189 14.20 3.90 -26.62
CA GLU A 189 15.28 2.94 -26.85
C GLU A 189 16.50 3.54 -27.56
N CYS A 190 16.54 4.86 -27.75
CA CYS A 190 17.68 5.51 -28.38
C CYS A 190 18.92 5.39 -27.47
N ARG A 191 19.79 4.42 -27.78
CA ARG A 191 20.94 4.06 -26.96
C ARG A 191 22.13 3.66 -27.81
N LEU A 192 23.33 3.94 -27.31
CA LEU A 192 24.55 3.35 -27.79
C LEU A 192 24.65 1.92 -27.22
N PRO A 193 24.91 0.87 -28.04
CA PRO A 193 24.99 -0.52 -27.60
C PRO A 193 26.29 -0.84 -26.84
N TRP A 194 26.78 0.10 -26.03
CA TRP A 194 27.98 -0.06 -25.23
C TRP A 194 27.61 -0.30 -23.76
N ARG A 195 28.18 -1.35 -23.17
CA ARG A 195 27.94 -1.76 -21.78
C ARG A 195 29.27 -1.82 -21.03
N PRO A 196 29.73 -0.69 -20.44
CA PRO A 196 31.01 -0.66 -19.72
C PRO A 196 31.01 -1.50 -18.44
N ASP A 197 29.83 -1.87 -17.91
CA ASP A 197 29.69 -2.83 -16.79
C ASP A 197 28.46 -3.75 -16.99
N PRO A 198 28.58 -4.82 -17.81
CA PRO A 198 27.44 -5.68 -18.16
C PRO A 198 26.80 -6.37 -16.95
N ARG A 199 27.61 -6.74 -15.94
CA ARG A 199 27.12 -7.44 -14.73
C ARG A 199 26.21 -6.54 -13.91
N SER A 200 26.56 -5.26 -13.78
CA SER A 200 25.75 -4.31 -13.01
C SER A 200 24.53 -3.84 -13.80
N MET A 201 24.68 -3.60 -15.10
CA MET A 201 23.59 -3.18 -15.97
C MET A 201 22.50 -4.26 -16.12
N ALA A 202 22.86 -5.55 -16.02
CA ALA A 202 21.90 -6.66 -15.99
C ALA A 202 20.92 -6.59 -14.79
N GLY A 203 21.31 -5.92 -13.70
CA GLY A 203 20.45 -5.70 -12.54
C GLY A 203 19.35 -4.64 -12.75
N TYR A 204 19.52 -3.74 -13.73
CA TYR A 204 18.65 -2.56 -13.94
C TYR A 204 17.86 -2.59 -15.26
N ASP A 205 17.87 -3.71 -15.98
CA ASP A 205 17.28 -3.86 -17.33
C ASP A 205 17.80 -2.78 -18.31
N GLU A 206 19.06 -2.36 -18.15
CA GLU A 206 19.69 -1.37 -19.01
C GLU A 206 20.53 -2.05 -20.08
N HIS A 207 20.27 -1.69 -21.33
CA HIS A 207 20.85 -2.39 -22.47
C HIS A 207 21.97 -1.62 -23.19
N GLY A 208 22.34 -0.43 -22.69
CA GLY A 208 23.38 0.43 -23.28
C GLY A 208 23.48 1.78 -22.58
N LEU A 209 24.09 2.76 -23.24
CA LEU A 209 24.12 4.16 -22.79
C LEU A 209 23.02 4.94 -23.50
N TYR A 210 22.08 5.51 -22.73
CA TYR A 210 20.88 6.11 -23.29
C TYR A 210 21.10 7.57 -23.72
N LEU A 211 20.61 7.89 -24.93
CA LEU A 211 20.44 9.26 -25.43
C LEU A 211 19.11 9.85 -24.96
N CYS A 212 18.08 9.00 -24.88
CA CYS A 212 16.76 9.33 -24.34
C CYS A 212 16.15 8.05 -23.76
N LYS A 213 15.36 8.18 -22.69
CA LYS A 213 14.68 7.08 -21.98
C LYS A 213 13.33 7.58 -21.50
N ASP A 214 12.34 6.71 -21.47
CA ASP A 214 10.97 6.99 -20.99
C ASP A 214 10.80 6.76 -19.47
N ARG A 215 11.83 6.21 -18.81
CA ARG A 215 11.80 5.81 -17.40
C ARG A 215 13.18 5.94 -16.76
N LEU A 216 13.24 6.26 -15.48
CA LEU A 216 14.46 6.27 -14.67
C LEU A 216 14.43 5.12 -13.67
N THR A 217 15.58 4.48 -13.46
CA THR A 217 15.80 3.42 -12.48
C THR A 217 16.60 4.02 -11.32
N MET A 218 15.94 4.36 -10.20
CA MET A 218 16.59 5.04 -9.06
C MET A 218 17.00 4.11 -7.90
N GLY A 219 16.68 2.81 -7.99
CA GLY A 219 17.11 1.75 -7.05
C GLY A 219 15.96 0.91 -6.51
N PHE A 220 16.25 0.04 -5.52
CA PHE A 220 15.31 -0.97 -4.98
C PHE A 220 13.97 -0.41 -4.45
N ALA A 221 13.97 0.83 -3.96
CA ALA A 221 12.79 1.51 -3.42
C ALA A 221 11.92 2.20 -4.50
N TYR A 222 12.42 2.36 -5.73
CA TYR A 222 11.76 3.10 -6.80
C TYR A 222 11.74 2.21 -8.04
N SER A 223 10.60 1.56 -8.29
CA SER A 223 10.40 0.61 -9.40
C SER A 223 10.84 1.22 -10.72
N TRP A 224 10.22 2.35 -11.10
CA TRP A 224 10.57 3.26 -12.18
C TRP A 224 10.01 4.65 -11.86
N LEU A 225 10.73 5.70 -12.24
CA LEU A 225 10.17 7.06 -12.33
C LEU A 225 9.98 7.41 -13.80
N GLY A 226 8.76 7.70 -14.22
CA GLY A 226 8.45 8.06 -15.59
C GLY A 226 7.15 8.84 -15.65
N ALA A 227 6.71 9.17 -16.86
CA ALA A 227 5.45 9.89 -17.03
C ALA A 227 4.29 9.08 -16.42
N PRO A 228 3.29 9.75 -15.83
CA PRO A 228 2.16 9.08 -15.22
C PRO A 228 1.47 8.17 -16.25
N VAL A 229 1.40 6.88 -15.95
CA VAL A 229 0.72 5.88 -16.78
C VAL A 229 -0.70 5.76 -16.25
N ARG A 230 -1.69 5.90 -17.15
CA ARG A 230 -3.12 5.86 -16.78
C ARG A 230 -3.58 4.50 -16.24
N ASP A 231 -2.89 3.43 -16.61
CA ASP A 231 -3.24 2.05 -16.27
C ASP A 231 -2.17 1.41 -15.36
N SER A 232 -2.06 1.89 -14.12
CA SER A 232 -1.20 1.24 -13.12
C SER A 232 -1.85 -0.05 -12.59
N TYR A 233 -1.05 -1.02 -12.12
CA TYR A 233 -1.59 -2.22 -11.46
C TYR A 233 -2.44 -1.86 -10.23
N GLN A 234 -2.10 -0.78 -9.51
CA GLN A 234 -2.87 -0.31 -8.37
C GLN A 234 -4.26 0.16 -8.80
N ASP A 235 -4.33 0.94 -9.89
CA ASP A 235 -5.61 1.39 -10.43
C ASP A 235 -6.46 0.21 -10.90
N ARG A 236 -5.85 -0.79 -11.55
CA ARG A 236 -6.56 -2.02 -11.93
C ARG A 236 -7.12 -2.76 -10.72
N ILE A 237 -6.35 -2.87 -9.63
CA ILE A 237 -6.81 -3.48 -8.37
C ILE A 237 -8.02 -2.73 -7.81
N PHE A 238 -7.92 -1.39 -7.68
CA PHE A 238 -9.03 -0.59 -7.15
C PHE A 238 -10.24 -0.61 -8.07
N LEU A 239 -10.07 -0.52 -9.38
CA LEU A 239 -11.18 -0.62 -10.34
C LEU A 239 -11.86 -2.00 -10.29
N ALA A 240 -11.12 -3.09 -10.07
CA ALA A 240 -11.70 -4.41 -9.89
C ALA A 240 -12.58 -4.47 -8.62
N MET A 241 -12.09 -3.90 -7.51
CA MET A 241 -12.87 -3.80 -6.27
C MET A 241 -14.08 -2.88 -6.44
N LEU A 242 -13.94 -1.70 -7.04
CA LEU A 242 -15.02 -0.73 -7.27
C LEU A 242 -16.14 -1.29 -8.15
N ARG A 243 -15.80 -2.01 -9.24
CA ARG A 243 -16.79 -2.66 -10.10
C ARG A 243 -17.57 -3.75 -9.37
N GLU A 244 -16.91 -4.45 -8.46
CA GLU A 244 -17.57 -5.44 -7.62
C GLU A 244 -18.42 -4.77 -6.53
N GLU A 245 -17.92 -3.69 -5.95
CA GLU A 245 -18.60 -2.91 -4.92
C GLU A 245 -19.84 -2.19 -5.49
N LYS A 246 -19.83 -1.76 -6.75
CA LYS A 246 -21.01 -1.19 -7.42
C LYS A 246 -22.20 -2.14 -7.48
N LYS A 247 -21.96 -3.46 -7.48
CA LYS A 247 -23.03 -4.47 -7.43
C LYS A 247 -23.65 -4.58 -6.04
N ARG A 248 -23.08 -3.89 -5.05
CA ARG A 248 -23.52 -3.84 -3.66
C ARG A 248 -24.08 -2.45 -3.41
N ARG A 249 -25.21 -2.33 -2.69
CA ARG A 249 -25.59 -1.05 -2.09
C ARG A 249 -25.51 -1.19 -0.59
N ARG A 250 -24.44 -0.63 -0.03
CA ARG A 250 -24.22 -0.61 1.42
C ARG A 250 -25.12 0.42 2.08
N ALA A 251 -25.27 0.24 3.39
CA ALA A 251 -25.85 1.30 4.20
C ALA A 251 -24.97 2.57 4.15
N PRO A 252 -25.56 3.77 4.28
CA PRO A 252 -24.83 5.03 4.21
C PRO A 252 -23.66 5.10 5.20
N GLY A 253 -22.51 5.60 4.74
CA GLY A 253 -21.31 5.78 5.56
C GLY A 253 -20.48 4.53 5.78
N GLN A 254 -20.92 3.36 5.32
CA GLN A 254 -20.19 2.11 5.53
C GLN A 254 -18.94 1.98 4.65
N TYR A 255 -17.96 1.28 5.21
CA TYR A 255 -16.72 0.96 4.54
C TYR A 255 -16.78 -0.41 3.88
N ALA A 256 -15.99 -0.56 2.82
CA ALA A 256 -15.67 -1.80 2.13
C ALA A 256 -14.22 -2.18 2.52
N PRO A 257 -14.03 -2.89 3.66
CA PRO A 257 -12.72 -3.24 4.18
C PRO A 257 -11.96 -4.19 3.24
N TYR A 258 -10.72 -3.84 2.93
CA TYR A 258 -9.79 -4.71 2.20
C TYR A 258 -8.54 -5.01 3.01
N ALA A 259 -7.97 -6.18 2.78
CA ALA A 259 -6.65 -6.55 3.29
C ALA A 259 -5.63 -6.63 2.17
N VAL A 260 -4.39 -6.28 2.48
CA VAL A 260 -3.25 -6.49 1.59
C VAL A 260 -2.26 -7.49 2.19
N VAL A 261 -1.78 -8.40 1.36
CA VAL A 261 -0.85 -9.45 1.75
C VAL A 261 0.39 -9.40 0.87
N ASN A 262 1.57 -9.33 1.50
CA ASN A 262 2.86 -9.24 0.82
C ASN A 262 2.92 -8.07 -0.18
N LEU A 263 2.21 -6.99 0.11
CA LEU A 263 2.03 -5.86 -0.80
C LEU A 263 2.16 -4.54 -0.05
N ARG A 264 3.03 -3.66 -0.54
CA ARG A 264 3.29 -2.34 0.06
C ARG A 264 2.59 -1.24 -0.73
N GLY A 265 2.45 -0.08 -0.11
CA GLY A 265 1.97 1.10 -0.81
C GLY A 265 0.46 1.14 -1.01
N PHE A 266 -0.31 0.71 0.00
CA PHE A 266 -1.77 0.79 0.07
C PHE A 266 -2.19 1.50 1.37
N GLY A 267 -3.45 1.94 1.46
CA GLY A 267 -4.00 2.68 2.62
C GLY A 267 -4.01 4.21 2.51
N PHE A 268 -3.19 4.79 1.64
CA PHE A 268 -3.34 6.20 1.25
C PHE A 268 -4.01 6.32 -0.12
N GLN A 269 -3.71 5.36 -1.01
CA GLN A 269 -4.17 5.33 -2.39
C GLN A 269 -5.68 5.13 -2.50
N ASP A 270 -6.29 4.40 -1.57
CA ASP A 270 -7.73 4.17 -1.51
C ASP A 270 -8.54 5.49 -1.42
N ARG A 271 -8.00 6.51 -0.74
CA ARG A 271 -8.59 7.84 -0.67
C ARG A 271 -8.81 8.48 -2.04
N HIS A 272 -8.05 8.10 -3.07
CA HIS A 272 -8.27 8.61 -4.41
C HIS A 272 -9.58 8.11 -5.05
N PHE A 273 -10.16 7.05 -4.48
CA PHE A 273 -11.32 6.35 -5.00
C PHE A 273 -12.58 6.52 -4.14
N TRP A 274 -12.50 7.24 -3.01
CA TRP A 274 -13.65 7.51 -2.15
C TRP A 274 -14.69 8.42 -2.82
N PRO A 275 -15.98 8.25 -2.49
CA PRO A 275 -17.07 9.12 -2.95
C PRO A 275 -16.86 10.58 -2.54
N GLU A 276 -17.64 11.46 -3.15
CA GLU A 276 -17.68 12.87 -2.77
C GLU A 276 -18.41 13.10 -1.44
N PRO A 277 -18.05 14.16 -0.68
CA PRO A 277 -17.01 15.15 -0.97
C PRO A 277 -15.60 14.62 -0.63
N ASN A 278 -14.67 14.67 -1.59
CA ASN A 278 -13.30 14.19 -1.39
C ASN A 278 -12.28 14.98 -2.23
N PRO A 279 -11.38 15.77 -1.60
CA PRO A 279 -10.41 16.59 -2.33
C PRO A 279 -9.31 15.78 -3.02
N TYR A 280 -9.11 14.52 -2.62
CA TYR A 280 -8.14 13.61 -3.23
C TYR A 280 -8.76 12.76 -4.35
N ARG A 281 -10.08 12.87 -4.60
CA ARG A 281 -10.79 12.04 -5.57
C ARG A 281 -10.20 12.20 -6.97
N ARG A 282 -9.97 11.08 -7.64
CA ARG A 282 -9.65 11.07 -9.07
C ARG A 282 -10.86 11.56 -9.88
N ARG A 283 -10.64 12.59 -10.69
CA ARG A 283 -11.68 13.18 -11.55
C ARG A 283 -11.98 12.33 -12.79
N ASP A 284 -11.05 11.45 -13.16
CA ASP A 284 -11.08 10.63 -14.37
C ASP A 284 -11.59 9.20 -14.11
N LEU A 285 -12.23 8.96 -12.96
CA LEU A 285 -12.84 7.66 -12.67
C LEU A 285 -13.99 7.39 -13.67
N PRO A 286 -14.03 6.19 -14.28
CA PRO A 286 -15.16 5.77 -15.11
C PRO A 286 -16.49 5.94 -14.34
N GLU A 287 -17.55 6.39 -15.02
CA GLU A 287 -18.86 6.57 -14.36
C GLU A 287 -19.37 5.25 -13.77
N ASP A 288 -19.02 4.12 -14.40
CA ASP A 288 -19.36 2.79 -13.91
C ASP A 288 -18.52 2.31 -12.72
N ALA A 289 -17.52 3.09 -12.28
CA ALA A 289 -16.68 2.80 -11.13
C ALA A 289 -16.99 3.71 -9.92
N ARG A 290 -18.02 4.57 -10.01
CA ARG A 290 -18.48 5.37 -8.87
C ARG A 290 -19.34 4.50 -7.95
N VAL A 291 -19.01 4.53 -6.65
CA VAL A 291 -19.70 3.81 -5.58
C VAL A 291 -19.96 4.75 -4.41
N ASP A 292 -20.96 4.41 -3.59
CA ASP A 292 -21.35 5.21 -2.42
C ASP A 292 -20.58 4.81 -1.15
N SER A 293 -19.97 3.62 -1.15
CA SER A 293 -19.17 3.09 -0.05
C SER A 293 -17.69 3.40 -0.20
N ARG A 294 -16.96 3.40 0.91
CA ARG A 294 -15.54 3.71 0.94
C ARG A 294 -14.70 2.45 1.04
N ILE A 295 -13.88 2.18 0.04
CA ILE A 295 -12.88 1.11 0.15
C ILE A 295 -11.80 1.56 1.14
N SER A 296 -11.54 0.79 2.20
CA SER A 296 -10.53 1.17 3.22
C SER A 296 -9.67 0.00 3.67
N LEU A 297 -8.38 0.27 3.90
CA LEU A 297 -7.42 -0.73 4.32
C LEU A 297 -7.67 -1.15 5.76
N ALA A 298 -8.10 -2.39 5.95
CA ALA A 298 -8.38 -2.97 7.25
C ALA A 298 -7.18 -3.73 7.85
N ALA A 299 -6.45 -4.48 7.01
CA ALA A 299 -5.33 -5.29 7.47
C ALA A 299 -4.18 -5.32 6.45
N HIS A 300 -2.96 -5.40 6.97
CA HIS A 300 -1.75 -5.61 6.18
C HIS A 300 -0.94 -6.76 6.80
N ARG A 301 -0.75 -7.85 6.05
CA ARG A 301 -0.07 -9.07 6.51
C ARG A 301 0.96 -9.56 5.50
N ASN A 302 1.77 -10.53 5.92
CA ASN A 302 2.80 -11.12 5.04
C ASN A 302 2.30 -12.38 4.34
N THR A 303 1.47 -13.14 5.03
CA THR A 303 0.87 -14.38 4.52
C THR A 303 -0.64 -14.33 4.62
N VAL A 304 -1.35 -15.10 3.79
CA VAL A 304 -2.82 -15.15 3.84
C VAL A 304 -3.32 -15.77 5.15
N MET A 305 -2.58 -16.71 5.74
CA MET A 305 -2.96 -17.37 6.99
C MET A 305 -3.05 -16.41 8.17
N GLU A 306 -2.23 -15.36 8.20
CA GLU A 306 -2.30 -14.30 9.22
C GLU A 306 -3.58 -13.45 9.14
N LEU A 307 -4.35 -13.58 8.06
CA LEU A 307 -5.65 -12.90 7.93
C LEU A 307 -6.76 -13.61 8.70
N GLU A 308 -6.58 -14.86 9.15
CA GLU A 308 -7.64 -15.66 9.80
C GLU A 308 -8.50 -14.86 10.80
N PRO A 309 -7.94 -14.11 11.78
CA PRO A 309 -8.75 -13.40 12.76
C PRO A 309 -9.51 -12.18 12.21
N PHE A 310 -9.22 -11.74 10.99
CA PHE A 310 -9.86 -10.58 10.35
C PHE A 310 -10.81 -10.98 9.22
N LEU A 311 -10.78 -12.24 8.77
CA LEU A 311 -11.45 -12.64 7.54
C LEU A 311 -12.92 -12.27 7.54
N GLU A 312 -13.65 -12.54 8.63
CA GLU A 312 -15.09 -12.28 8.76
C GLU A 312 -15.46 -10.83 8.43
N ASP A 313 -14.59 -9.88 8.79
CA ASP A 313 -14.79 -8.46 8.58
C ASP A 313 -14.18 -7.94 7.25
N LEU A 314 -13.59 -8.81 6.43
CA LEU A 314 -12.96 -8.43 5.17
C LEU A 314 -13.86 -8.72 3.97
N ASP A 315 -14.04 -7.71 3.12
CA ASP A 315 -14.73 -7.84 1.85
C ASP A 315 -13.80 -8.19 0.69
N TYR A 316 -12.57 -7.68 0.75
CA TYR A 316 -11.59 -7.86 -0.32
C TYR A 316 -10.24 -8.28 0.24
N VAL A 317 -9.55 -9.14 -0.51
CA VAL A 317 -8.17 -9.52 -0.21
C VAL A 317 -7.33 -9.34 -1.46
N VAL A 318 -6.24 -8.59 -1.33
CA VAL A 318 -5.27 -8.37 -2.40
C VAL A 318 -3.95 -8.96 -1.97
N PHE A 319 -3.34 -9.82 -2.78
CA PHE A 319 -2.00 -10.29 -2.47
C PHE A 319 -1.07 -10.22 -3.68
N ALA A 320 0.22 -10.08 -3.40
CA ALA A 320 1.26 -10.14 -4.41
C ALA A 320 2.16 -11.36 -4.22
N MET A 321 2.51 -11.99 -5.33
CA MET A 321 3.44 -13.11 -5.39
C MET A 321 4.52 -12.83 -6.43
N GLU A 322 5.79 -13.00 -6.06
CA GLU A 322 6.88 -12.92 -7.04
C GLU A 322 6.77 -14.09 -8.03
N SER A 323 7.11 -13.88 -9.29
CA SER A 323 6.96 -14.88 -10.36
C SER A 323 7.70 -16.19 -10.05
N ALA A 324 8.86 -16.11 -9.36
CA ALA A 324 9.61 -17.28 -8.90
C ALA A 324 8.84 -18.13 -7.87
N ARG A 325 7.94 -17.51 -7.09
CA ARG A 325 7.10 -18.14 -6.07
C ARG A 325 5.67 -18.40 -6.55
N LYS A 326 5.40 -18.28 -7.85
CA LYS A 326 4.08 -18.55 -8.45
C LYS A 326 3.48 -19.90 -8.03
N PRO A 327 4.24 -21.01 -7.85
CA PRO A 327 3.67 -22.26 -7.36
C PRO A 327 3.01 -22.14 -5.98
N GLU A 328 3.56 -21.30 -5.09
CA GLU A 328 3.00 -21.06 -3.75
C GLU A 328 1.69 -20.27 -3.80
N ALA A 329 1.45 -19.49 -4.86
CA ALA A 329 0.19 -18.76 -5.03
C ALA A 329 -1.01 -19.71 -5.06
N GLY A 330 -0.86 -20.93 -5.60
CA GLY A 330 -1.93 -21.93 -5.61
C GLY A 330 -2.43 -22.29 -4.21
N ILE A 331 -1.53 -22.35 -3.23
CA ILE A 331 -1.88 -22.61 -1.82
C ILE A 331 -2.73 -21.46 -1.28
N TRP A 332 -2.33 -20.22 -1.55
CA TRP A 332 -3.02 -19.03 -1.05
C TRP A 332 -4.39 -18.84 -1.70
N ILE A 333 -4.49 -19.10 -3.01
CA ILE A 333 -5.75 -19.07 -3.77
C ILE A 333 -6.71 -20.13 -3.21
N GLY A 334 -6.23 -21.37 -3.01
CA GLY A 334 -7.04 -22.46 -2.47
C GLY A 334 -7.51 -22.17 -1.04
N TRP A 335 -6.64 -21.61 -0.20
CA TRP A 335 -6.96 -21.24 1.17
C TRP A 335 -8.05 -20.17 1.24
N LEU A 336 -7.96 -19.12 0.40
CA LEU A 336 -8.99 -18.07 0.31
C LEU A 336 -10.31 -18.62 -0.24
N ALA A 337 -10.25 -19.49 -1.26
CA ALA A 337 -11.44 -20.11 -1.83
C ALA A 337 -12.21 -20.96 -0.81
N GLN A 338 -11.51 -21.73 0.03
CA GLN A 338 -12.12 -22.52 1.12
C GLN A 338 -12.81 -21.65 2.18
N ARG A 339 -12.45 -20.36 2.28
CA ARG A 339 -13.00 -19.38 3.23
C ARG A 339 -14.00 -18.43 2.59
N GLY A 340 -14.57 -18.83 1.46
CA GLY A 340 -15.62 -18.06 0.79
C GLY A 340 -15.10 -16.81 0.08
N PHE A 341 -13.88 -16.82 -0.48
CA PHE A 341 -13.41 -15.75 -1.36
C PHE A 341 -13.30 -16.23 -2.81
N ARG A 342 -13.73 -15.39 -3.75
CA ARG A 342 -13.62 -15.62 -5.20
C ARG A 342 -12.63 -14.66 -5.84
N ALA A 343 -11.89 -15.14 -6.83
CA ALA A 343 -10.98 -14.29 -7.60
C ALA A 343 -11.77 -13.29 -8.47
N LEU A 344 -11.33 -12.03 -8.48
CA LEU A 344 -11.87 -10.95 -9.31
C LEU A 344 -10.98 -10.65 -10.51
N ASP A 345 -9.67 -10.46 -10.27
CA ASP A 345 -8.69 -10.14 -11.31
C ASP A 345 -7.32 -10.73 -10.98
N HIS A 346 -6.53 -10.93 -12.02
CA HIS A 346 -5.13 -11.35 -11.96
C HIS A 346 -4.29 -10.43 -12.84
N ILE A 347 -3.34 -9.75 -12.23
CA ILE A 347 -2.49 -8.75 -12.89
C ILE A 347 -1.07 -9.26 -12.85
N TRP A 348 -0.45 -9.41 -14.01
CA TRP A 348 0.98 -9.68 -14.10
C TRP A 348 1.72 -8.38 -14.42
N GLU A 349 2.71 -8.07 -13.60
CA GLU A 349 3.69 -7.04 -13.87
C GLU A 349 5.05 -7.67 -14.18
N PRO A 350 5.66 -7.34 -15.33
CA PRO A 350 7.00 -7.80 -15.62
C PRO A 350 8.00 -7.23 -14.61
N ARG A 351 9.20 -7.82 -14.59
CA ARG A 351 10.32 -7.31 -13.80
C ARG A 351 10.56 -5.84 -14.13
N ARG A 352 10.77 -5.03 -13.09
CA ARG A 352 11.11 -3.60 -13.23
C ARG A 352 12.43 -3.33 -12.54
N ALA A 353 13.52 -3.34 -13.30
CA ALA A 353 14.88 -3.15 -12.79
C ALA A 353 15.24 -4.17 -11.70
N THR A 354 15.42 -3.72 -10.47
CA THR A 354 15.74 -4.59 -9.33
C THR A 354 14.49 -5.20 -8.66
N ILE A 355 13.28 -4.79 -9.07
CA ILE A 355 12.03 -5.37 -8.56
C ILE A 355 11.68 -6.59 -9.41
N PRO A 356 11.52 -7.78 -8.81
CA PRO A 356 11.17 -8.99 -9.55
C PRO A 356 9.82 -8.85 -10.24
N ALA A 357 9.58 -9.68 -11.26
CA ALA A 357 8.25 -9.79 -11.85
C ALA A 357 7.26 -10.28 -10.79
N CYS A 358 6.08 -9.69 -10.74
CA CYS A 358 5.08 -9.96 -9.71
C CYS A 358 3.72 -10.26 -10.33
N HIS A 359 2.98 -11.12 -9.64
CA HIS A 359 1.57 -11.39 -9.88
C HIS A 359 0.77 -10.79 -8.73
N PHE A 360 -0.23 -9.96 -9.04
CA PHE A 360 -1.18 -9.44 -8.09
C PHE A 360 -2.51 -10.15 -8.30
N TYR A 361 -3.10 -10.62 -7.22
CA TYR A 361 -4.39 -11.29 -7.22
C TYR A 361 -5.36 -10.49 -6.37
N VAL A 362 -6.57 -10.30 -6.88
CA VAL A 362 -7.65 -9.58 -6.20
C VAL A 362 -8.79 -10.55 -5.95
N PHE A 363 -9.25 -10.61 -4.71
CA PHE A 363 -10.34 -11.47 -4.27
C PHE A 363 -11.46 -10.65 -3.64
N ALA A 364 -12.70 -11.10 -3.82
CA ALA A 364 -13.86 -10.62 -3.08
C ALA A 364 -14.46 -11.76 -2.26
N ARG A 365 -15.02 -11.41 -1.11
CA ARG A 365 -15.90 -12.28 -0.33
C ARG A 365 -17.11 -12.68 -1.18
N ILE A 366 -17.36 -13.97 -1.25
CA ILE A 366 -18.56 -14.56 -1.83
C ILE A 366 -19.71 -14.20 -0.90
N PRO A 367 -20.84 -13.73 -1.44
CA PRO A 367 -22.09 -13.61 -0.70
C PRO A 367 -22.36 -14.89 0.11
N GLU A 368 -22.27 -14.83 1.43
CA GLU A 368 -22.89 -15.85 2.26
C GLU A 368 -24.39 -15.57 2.18
N ALA A 369 -25.20 -16.58 1.87
CA ALA A 369 -26.64 -16.42 1.73
C ALA A 369 -27.25 -16.13 3.10
N ALA A 370 -27.15 -14.89 3.56
CA ALA A 370 -27.96 -14.40 4.65
C ALA A 370 -29.44 -14.60 4.25
N PRO A 371 -30.34 -14.93 5.19
CA PRO A 371 -31.77 -14.94 4.91
C PRO A 371 -32.18 -13.56 4.41
N ALA A 372 -32.34 -13.47 3.10
CA ALA A 372 -32.74 -12.26 2.39
C ALA A 372 -34.23 -12.03 2.66
N PRO A 373 -34.65 -10.81 3.07
CA PRO A 373 -36.08 -10.52 3.14
C PRO A 373 -36.69 -10.72 1.74
N ALA A 374 -37.69 -11.58 1.65
CA ALA A 374 -38.38 -11.94 0.42
C ALA A 374 -39.54 -10.99 0.09
N SER A 375 -39.98 -10.19 1.08
CA SER A 375 -41.13 -9.30 0.98
C SER A 375 -40.89 -7.93 1.64
N PRO A 376 -41.62 -6.87 1.24
CA PRO A 376 -41.54 -5.57 1.92
C PRO A 376 -41.97 -5.63 3.40
N GLU A 377 -42.87 -6.54 3.75
CA GLU A 377 -43.32 -6.76 5.13
C GLU A 377 -42.18 -7.30 6.01
N GLU A 378 -41.37 -8.23 5.48
CA GLU A 378 -40.17 -8.71 6.16
C GLU A 378 -39.15 -7.58 6.36
N VAL A 379 -38.99 -6.67 5.38
CA VAL A 379 -38.11 -5.50 5.53
C VAL A 379 -38.57 -4.58 6.65
N GLU A 380 -39.88 -4.34 6.79
CA GLU A 380 -40.42 -3.48 7.86
C GLU A 380 -40.22 -4.06 9.26
N ALA A 381 -40.17 -5.40 9.37
CA ALA A 381 -39.94 -6.12 10.63
C ALA A 381 -38.48 -6.11 11.09
N LEU A 382 -37.52 -5.77 10.21
CA LEU A 382 -36.10 -5.73 10.57
C LEU A 382 -35.76 -4.50 11.41
N GLY A 383 -34.95 -4.71 12.45
CA GLY A 383 -34.37 -3.65 13.27
C GLY A 383 -33.15 -3.01 12.60
N ILE A 384 -32.57 -2.00 13.28
CA ILE A 384 -31.44 -1.22 12.76
C ILE A 384 -30.24 -2.13 12.44
N VAL A 385 -29.86 -3.02 13.35
CA VAL A 385 -28.67 -3.87 13.18
C VAL A 385 -28.88 -4.87 12.06
N GLU A 386 -30.05 -5.51 12.00
CA GLU A 386 -30.42 -6.47 10.97
C GLU A 386 -30.44 -5.82 9.58
N LEU A 387 -30.97 -4.60 9.47
CA LEU A 387 -30.94 -3.82 8.24
C LEU A 387 -29.51 -3.46 7.82
N PHE A 388 -28.64 -3.06 8.76
CA PHE A 388 -27.22 -2.82 8.45
C PHE A 388 -26.53 -4.09 7.97
N GLN A 389 -26.77 -5.23 8.62
CA GLN A 389 -26.22 -6.52 8.21
C GLN A 389 -26.71 -6.91 6.82
N ALA A 390 -28.02 -6.80 6.55
CA ALA A 390 -28.60 -7.12 5.24
C ALA A 390 -28.06 -6.20 4.14
N LEU A 391 -27.99 -4.88 4.37
CA LEU A 391 -27.48 -3.92 3.37
C LEU A 391 -25.98 -4.08 3.11
N ASN A 392 -25.22 -4.53 4.10
CA ASN A 392 -23.79 -4.82 3.93
C ASN A 392 -23.52 -6.25 3.41
N ALA A 393 -24.49 -7.16 3.53
CA ALA A 393 -24.38 -8.52 3.05
C ALA A 393 -24.58 -8.57 1.52
N PRO A 394 -23.61 -9.09 0.74
CA PRO A 394 -23.77 -9.20 -0.69
C PRO A 394 -24.97 -10.10 -1.04
N GLY A 395 -25.77 -9.74 -2.04
CA GLY A 395 -26.88 -10.58 -2.52
C GLY A 395 -28.06 -10.74 -1.57
N ALA A 396 -28.11 -9.99 -0.46
CA ALA A 396 -29.19 -10.09 0.54
C ALA A 396 -30.55 -9.58 0.07
N PHE A 397 -30.65 -8.91 -1.08
CA PHE A 397 -31.93 -8.44 -1.63
C PHE A 397 -32.10 -9.00 -3.04
N SER A 398 -33.27 -9.60 -3.30
CA SER A 398 -33.61 -10.16 -4.61
C SER A 398 -33.99 -9.09 -5.64
N THR A 399 -34.41 -7.91 -5.19
CA THR A 399 -34.82 -6.79 -6.05
C THR A 399 -34.34 -5.44 -5.52
N ASP A 400 -34.09 -4.50 -6.43
CA ASP A 400 -33.74 -3.10 -6.10
C ASP A 400 -34.83 -2.39 -5.28
N ALA A 401 -36.10 -2.80 -5.44
CA ALA A 401 -37.24 -2.24 -4.70
C ALA A 401 -37.15 -2.59 -3.20
N LEU A 402 -36.87 -3.85 -2.87
CA LEU A 402 -36.69 -4.29 -1.47
C LEU A 402 -35.48 -3.61 -0.84
N GLN A 403 -34.38 -3.49 -1.58
CA GLN A 403 -33.20 -2.79 -1.10
C GLN A 403 -33.46 -1.30 -0.83
N SER A 404 -34.25 -0.65 -1.69
CA SER A 404 -34.62 0.76 -1.50
C SER A 404 -35.54 0.94 -0.28
N ALA A 405 -36.52 0.05 -0.10
CA ALA A 405 -37.38 0.02 1.09
C ALA A 405 -36.56 -0.18 2.39
N ALA A 406 -35.54 -1.05 2.35
CA ALA A 406 -34.65 -1.28 3.49
C ALA A 406 -33.83 -0.04 3.85
N VAL A 407 -33.33 0.70 2.85
CA VAL A 407 -32.63 1.99 3.08
C VAL A 407 -33.56 3.04 3.67
N GLU A 408 -34.80 3.14 3.18
CA GLU A 408 -35.79 4.08 3.70
C GLU A 408 -36.19 3.75 5.15
N ARG A 409 -36.45 2.46 5.43
CA ARG A 409 -36.73 1.97 6.78
C ARG A 409 -35.57 2.26 7.73
N LEU A 410 -34.34 1.95 7.33
CA LEU A 410 -33.15 2.19 8.13
C LEU A 410 -32.99 3.68 8.44
N THR A 411 -33.20 4.55 7.44
CA THR A 411 -33.09 6.00 7.60
C THR A 411 -34.11 6.52 8.62
N ARG A 412 -35.35 6.03 8.56
CA ARG A 412 -36.41 6.37 9.54
C ARG A 412 -36.06 5.90 10.95
N LEU A 413 -35.66 4.63 11.10
CA LEU A 413 -35.29 4.08 12.41
C LEU A 413 -34.09 4.79 13.04
N LEU A 414 -33.08 5.15 12.24
CA LEU A 414 -31.94 5.92 12.73
C LEU A 414 -32.34 7.34 13.17
N ALA A 415 -33.22 8.01 12.41
CA ALA A 415 -33.72 9.33 12.78
C ALA A 415 -34.53 9.31 14.09
N GLU A 416 -35.26 8.23 14.36
CA GLU A 416 -35.97 8.01 15.63
C GLU A 416 -34.98 7.70 16.77
N ALA A 417 -34.05 6.77 16.56
CA ALA A 417 -33.07 6.35 17.56
C ALA A 417 -32.14 7.50 18.00
N ASP A 418 -31.75 8.35 17.06
CA ASP A 418 -30.86 9.48 17.31
C ASP A 418 -31.41 10.55 18.25
N GLN A 419 -32.74 10.61 18.44
CA GLN A 419 -33.36 11.59 19.34
C GLN A 419 -32.95 11.34 20.80
N ASN A 420 -32.67 10.08 21.14
CA ASN A 420 -32.36 9.63 22.49
C ASN A 420 -31.01 8.90 22.59
N ALA A 421 -30.18 8.96 21.54
CA ALA A 421 -28.92 8.23 21.49
C ALA A 421 -27.93 8.73 22.56
N PRO A 422 -27.47 7.88 23.50
CA PRO A 422 -26.52 8.29 24.51
C PRO A 422 -25.16 8.66 23.89
N ALA A 423 -24.56 9.74 24.40
CA ALA A 423 -23.23 10.16 24.00
C ALA A 423 -22.16 9.24 24.60
N VAL A 424 -21.34 8.62 23.74
CA VAL A 424 -20.18 7.80 24.13
C VAL A 424 -18.89 8.63 24.15
N ALA A 425 -18.85 9.69 23.35
CA ALA A 425 -17.85 10.75 23.39
C ALA A 425 -18.45 12.03 22.79
N GLY A 426 -17.79 13.19 22.96
CA GLY A 426 -18.23 14.43 22.31
C GLY A 426 -18.37 14.33 20.78
N SER A 427 -17.73 13.35 20.14
CA SER A 427 -17.80 13.09 18.71
C SER A 427 -18.69 11.91 18.30
N LEU A 428 -19.19 11.10 19.24
CA LEU A 428 -19.87 9.82 18.97
C LEU A 428 -21.11 9.63 19.85
N ALA A 429 -22.22 9.24 19.24
CA ALA A 429 -23.42 8.78 19.93
C ALA A 429 -23.73 7.33 19.53
N LEU A 430 -24.26 6.53 20.46
CA LEU A 430 -24.65 5.14 20.19
C LEU A 430 -26.13 5.09 19.81
N SER A 431 -26.43 4.86 18.54
CA SER A 431 -27.79 4.86 18.01
C SER A 431 -28.49 3.51 18.18
N ALA A 432 -27.77 2.38 18.05
CA ALA A 432 -28.37 1.05 18.21
C ALA A 432 -27.37 0.00 18.67
N HIS A 433 -27.89 -1.12 19.19
CA HIS A 433 -27.10 -2.29 19.54
C HIS A 433 -27.92 -3.57 19.40
N ALA A 434 -27.26 -4.71 19.19
CA ALA A 434 -27.90 -6.02 19.22
C ALA A 434 -26.92 -7.12 19.63
N TRP A 435 -27.43 -8.15 20.30
CA TRP A 435 -26.70 -9.37 20.63
C TRP A 435 -27.09 -10.50 19.69
N VAL A 436 -26.11 -11.13 19.05
CA VAL A 436 -26.34 -12.24 18.11
C VAL A 436 -25.62 -13.50 18.59
N PRO A 437 -26.30 -14.64 18.74
CA PRO A 437 -25.65 -15.89 19.14
C PRO A 437 -24.68 -16.37 18.05
N ARG A 438 -23.52 -16.89 18.47
CA ARG A 438 -22.51 -17.43 17.55
C ARG A 438 -22.64 -18.95 17.38
N PRO A 439 -22.38 -19.49 16.18
CA PRO A 439 -22.38 -20.94 15.94
C PRO A 439 -21.38 -21.71 16.82
N ALA A 440 -20.24 -21.09 17.14
CA ALA A 440 -19.19 -21.67 17.98
C ALA A 440 -19.43 -21.51 19.50
N GLY A 441 -20.61 -20.98 19.90
CA GLY A 441 -20.93 -20.63 21.28
C GLY A 441 -20.61 -19.17 21.62
N GLY A 442 -21.33 -18.61 22.59
CA GLY A 442 -21.23 -17.20 22.99
C GLY A 442 -22.10 -16.25 22.16
N HIS A 443 -21.95 -14.95 22.41
CA HIS A 443 -22.72 -13.88 21.75
C HIS A 443 -21.78 -12.83 21.17
N ARG A 444 -22.14 -12.29 20.01
CA ARG A 444 -21.50 -11.14 19.37
C ARG A 444 -22.33 -9.89 19.63
N LEU A 445 -21.66 -8.82 20.05
CA LEU A 445 -22.29 -7.51 20.24
C LEU A 445 -22.08 -6.67 18.98
N TYR A 446 -23.18 -6.21 18.39
CA TYR A 446 -23.18 -5.20 17.34
C TYR A 446 -23.51 -3.84 17.94
N LEU A 447 -22.77 -2.81 17.52
CA LEU A 447 -22.94 -1.43 17.96
C LEU A 447 -23.00 -0.51 16.74
N VAL A 448 -23.99 0.37 16.69
CA VAL A 448 -24.16 1.35 15.61
C VAL A 448 -23.94 2.75 16.19
N PHE A 449 -22.90 3.41 15.73
CA PHE A 449 -22.53 4.75 16.18
C PHE A 449 -22.89 5.81 15.14
N LYS A 450 -23.56 6.87 15.57
CA LYS A 450 -23.61 8.13 14.83
C LYS A 450 -22.35 8.93 15.09
N VAL A 451 -21.73 9.41 14.02
CA VAL A 451 -20.51 10.23 14.09
C VAL A 451 -20.91 11.69 14.00
N ASN A 452 -20.84 12.42 15.12
CA ASN A 452 -21.24 13.83 15.18
C ASN A 452 -20.12 14.77 14.75
N ALA A 453 -18.87 14.40 15.04
CA ALA A 453 -17.68 15.18 14.73
C ALA A 453 -16.47 14.26 14.49
N PRO A 454 -15.37 14.75 13.91
CA PRO A 454 -14.17 13.94 13.71
C PRO A 454 -13.60 13.48 15.07
N ALA A 455 -13.38 12.18 15.24
CA ALA A 455 -12.73 11.65 16.44
C ALA A 455 -11.22 11.96 16.44
N GLY A 456 -10.65 12.08 17.64
CA GLY A 456 -9.21 12.32 17.81
C GLY A 456 -8.36 11.11 17.37
N ARG A 457 -7.13 11.38 16.92
CA ARG A 457 -6.16 10.31 16.61
C ARG A 457 -5.78 9.54 17.87
N GLY A 458 -5.73 8.21 17.75
CA GLY A 458 -5.37 7.31 18.86
C GLY A 458 -6.51 7.04 19.85
N TRP A 459 -7.73 7.50 19.55
CA TRP A 459 -8.90 7.14 20.34
C TRP A 459 -9.29 5.67 20.10
N THR A 460 -9.72 4.99 21.14
CA THR A 460 -10.22 3.61 21.10
C THR A 460 -11.54 3.51 21.83
N LEU A 461 -12.37 2.53 21.48
CA LEU A 461 -13.56 2.19 22.25
C LEU A 461 -13.17 1.34 23.47
N ALA A 462 -13.94 1.45 24.53
CA ALA A 462 -13.78 0.68 25.75
C ALA A 462 -15.12 0.11 26.16
N LEU A 463 -15.14 -1.18 26.48
CA LEU A 463 -16.30 -1.95 26.88
C LEU A 463 -16.04 -2.47 28.30
N GLY A 464 -16.86 -2.09 29.27
CA GLY A 464 -16.79 -2.58 30.64
C GLY A 464 -17.94 -3.55 30.93
N GLY A 465 -17.64 -4.80 31.26
CA GLY A 465 -18.66 -5.79 31.61
C GLY A 465 -19.10 -5.68 33.06
N ARG A 466 -20.39 -5.88 33.33
CA ARG A 466 -20.95 -5.92 34.68
C ARG A 466 -21.82 -7.15 34.88
N ASP A 467 -21.71 -7.80 36.03
CA ASP A 467 -22.65 -8.83 36.46
C ASP A 467 -23.95 -8.21 37.00
N ALA A 468 -24.93 -9.05 37.33
CA ALA A 468 -26.24 -8.62 37.81
C ALA A 468 -26.16 -7.85 39.14
N ASP A 469 -25.13 -8.12 39.95
CA ASP A 469 -24.87 -7.48 41.24
C ASP A 469 -24.04 -6.19 41.09
N GLY A 470 -23.69 -5.81 39.86
CA GLY A 470 -22.88 -4.63 39.54
C GLY A 470 -21.36 -4.85 39.70
N GLY A 471 -20.94 -6.08 39.97
CA GLY A 471 -19.55 -6.51 39.99
C GLY A 471 -18.87 -6.30 38.64
N ASP A 472 -17.63 -5.81 38.67
CA ASP A 472 -16.83 -5.56 37.47
C ASP A 472 -16.32 -6.88 36.89
N LEU A 473 -16.68 -7.18 35.64
CA LEU A 473 -16.23 -8.35 34.89
C LEU A 473 -15.00 -8.04 34.02
N GLY A 474 -14.50 -6.81 34.11
CA GLY A 474 -13.32 -6.35 33.40
C GLY A 474 -13.63 -5.31 32.33
N GLN A 475 -12.56 -4.62 31.92
CA GLN A 475 -12.59 -3.63 30.86
C GLN A 475 -11.83 -4.16 29.64
N TRP A 476 -12.48 -4.09 28.48
CA TRP A 476 -11.94 -4.51 27.21
C TRP A 476 -11.75 -3.32 26.30
N ARG A 477 -10.55 -3.17 25.74
CA ARG A 477 -10.24 -2.13 24.77
C ARG A 477 -10.47 -2.67 23.37
N PHE A 478 -11.18 -1.90 22.57
CA PHE A 478 -11.57 -2.25 21.22
C PHE A 478 -11.15 -1.14 20.25
N SER A 479 -10.34 -1.52 19.26
CA SER A 479 -9.93 -0.65 18.16
C SER A 479 -10.69 -1.11 16.92
N PRO A 480 -11.81 -0.46 16.56
CA PRO A 480 -12.55 -0.83 15.36
C PRO A 480 -11.71 -0.58 14.11
N THR A 481 -12.11 -1.25 13.05
CA THR A 481 -11.51 -1.10 11.73
C THR A 481 -12.59 -0.63 10.75
N PRO A 482 -12.44 0.53 10.10
CA PRO A 482 -11.31 1.47 10.22
C PRO A 482 -11.26 2.17 11.59
N PRO A 483 -10.11 2.73 12.00
CA PRO A 483 -9.95 3.43 13.27
C PRO A 483 -10.90 4.64 13.40
N LEU A 484 -11.29 5.00 14.63
CA LEU A 484 -12.30 6.04 14.90
C LEU A 484 -12.03 7.38 14.19
N HIS A 485 -10.76 7.80 14.11
CA HIS A 485 -10.37 9.07 13.50
C HIS A 485 -10.55 9.13 11.97
N GLU A 486 -10.85 7.98 11.34
CA GLU A 486 -11.20 7.89 9.91
C GLU A 486 -12.71 7.88 9.69
N TRP A 487 -13.51 7.82 10.76
CA TRP A 487 -14.96 7.86 10.66
C TRP A 487 -15.45 9.26 10.30
N GLU A 488 -16.42 9.34 9.39
CA GLU A 488 -16.88 10.63 8.89
C GLU A 488 -18.05 11.22 9.67
N PRO A 489 -17.99 12.53 9.99
CA PRO A 489 -19.12 13.25 10.55
C PRO A 489 -20.36 13.15 9.66
N GLY A 490 -21.52 12.96 10.29
CA GLY A 490 -22.81 12.80 9.63
C GLY A 490 -23.10 11.37 9.15
N GLY A 491 -22.13 10.45 9.22
CA GLY A 491 -22.31 9.04 8.89
C GLY A 491 -22.62 8.15 10.10
N TYR A 492 -22.94 6.89 9.80
CA TYR A 492 -23.12 5.83 10.79
C TYR A 492 -22.09 4.73 10.60
N GLN A 493 -21.55 4.21 11.69
CA GLN A 493 -20.57 3.12 11.70
C GLN A 493 -21.11 1.95 12.52
N MET A 494 -21.20 0.79 11.88
CA MET A 494 -21.52 -0.45 12.59
C MET A 494 -20.20 -1.16 12.89
N VAL A 495 -20.02 -1.53 14.15
CA VAL A 495 -18.88 -2.31 14.60
C VAL A 495 -19.39 -3.52 15.36
N ASN A 496 -18.64 -4.62 15.29
CA ASN A 496 -18.91 -5.80 16.07
C ASN A 496 -17.80 -5.99 17.12
N TYR A 497 -18.16 -6.66 18.21
CA TYR A 497 -17.23 -7.05 19.25
C TYR A 497 -17.62 -8.43 19.78
N ASP A 498 -16.63 -9.30 19.91
CA ASP A 498 -16.78 -10.61 20.53
C ASP A 498 -16.23 -10.52 21.97
N PRO A 499 -17.10 -10.46 23.00
CA PRO A 499 -16.65 -10.46 24.38
C PRO A 499 -15.96 -11.77 24.71
N PRO A 500 -14.92 -11.75 25.57
CA PRO A 500 -14.35 -12.97 26.08
C PRO A 500 -15.40 -13.75 26.88
N ALA A 501 -15.25 -15.07 26.92
CA ALA A 501 -16.03 -15.90 27.83
C ALA A 501 -15.78 -15.43 29.27
N ALA A 502 -16.84 -15.06 29.98
CA ALA A 502 -16.79 -14.65 31.38
C ALA A 502 -17.29 -15.80 32.27
N ASP A 503 -16.67 -15.98 33.43
CA ASP A 503 -17.06 -16.99 34.42
C ASP A 503 -18.45 -16.71 35.04
N LYS A 504 -18.94 -15.47 34.90
CA LYS A 504 -20.25 -15.00 35.34
C LYS A 504 -21.05 -14.45 34.15
N PRO A 505 -22.39 -14.56 34.18
CA PRO A 505 -23.24 -14.02 33.13
C PRO A 505 -23.10 -12.50 33.04
N LEU A 506 -22.95 -12.01 31.81
CA LEU A 506 -22.83 -10.60 31.48
C LEU A 506 -24.22 -9.96 31.53
N ALA A 507 -24.50 -9.12 32.53
CA ALA A 507 -25.81 -8.50 32.71
C ALA A 507 -25.89 -7.11 32.08
N ARG A 508 -24.79 -6.34 32.08
CA ARG A 508 -24.71 -5.02 31.44
C ARG A 508 -23.33 -4.78 30.82
N VAL A 509 -23.30 -3.93 29.79
CA VAL A 509 -22.07 -3.47 29.15
C VAL A 509 -22.03 -1.95 29.13
N VAL A 510 -20.97 -1.36 29.67
CA VAL A 510 -20.72 0.08 29.59
C VAL A 510 -19.78 0.35 28.41
N VAL A 511 -20.25 1.13 27.45
CA VAL A 511 -19.50 1.56 26.27
C VAL A 511 -18.99 2.98 26.47
N GLY A 512 -17.69 3.18 26.34
CA GLY A 512 -17.02 4.48 26.42
C GLY A 512 -15.95 4.63 25.34
N ALA A 513 -15.34 5.80 25.27
CA ALA A 513 -14.13 6.04 24.47
C ALA A 513 -12.94 6.41 25.36
N ILE A 514 -11.74 6.05 24.94
CA ILE A 514 -10.48 6.34 25.62
C ILE A 514 -9.61 7.20 24.69
N GLY A 515 -9.02 8.26 25.23
CA GLY A 515 -8.09 9.15 24.54
C GLY A 515 -6.69 8.53 24.32
N PRO A 516 -5.81 9.22 23.57
CA PRO A 516 -4.48 8.70 23.24
C PRO A 516 -3.53 8.62 24.44
N ASP A 517 -3.84 9.35 25.51
CA ASP A 517 -3.19 9.33 26.81
C ASP A 517 -3.68 8.20 27.72
N GLY A 518 -4.63 7.39 27.25
CA GLY A 518 -5.22 6.28 28.00
C GLY A 518 -6.30 6.70 28.99
N GLN A 519 -6.70 7.97 29.02
CA GLN A 519 -7.74 8.48 29.90
C GLN A 519 -9.14 8.30 29.27
N PRO A 520 -10.17 7.97 30.05
CA PRO A 520 -11.54 7.91 29.55
C PRO A 520 -12.01 9.30 29.11
N LEU A 521 -12.67 9.35 27.97
CA LEU A 521 -13.31 10.55 27.45
C LEU A 521 -14.69 10.73 28.10
N PRO A 522 -15.20 11.96 28.21
CA PRO A 522 -16.52 12.21 28.76
C PRO A 522 -17.61 11.60 27.85
N GLY A 523 -18.52 10.85 28.47
CA GLY A 523 -19.61 10.13 27.80
C GLY A 523 -19.49 8.62 27.96
N THR A 524 -20.60 7.97 28.28
CA THR A 524 -20.72 6.51 28.32
C THR A 524 -22.15 6.11 28.00
N ALA A 525 -22.33 4.98 27.33
CA ALA A 525 -23.63 4.34 27.14
C ALA A 525 -23.67 3.02 27.92
N THR A 526 -24.79 2.72 28.57
CA THR A 526 -24.99 1.45 29.27
C THR A 526 -25.99 0.61 28.50
N LEU A 527 -25.63 -0.64 28.23
CA LEU A 527 -26.41 -1.58 27.44
C LEU A 527 -26.79 -2.81 28.27
N PRO A 528 -27.96 -3.41 28.03
CA PRO A 528 -28.32 -4.71 28.56
C PRO A 528 -27.39 -5.82 28.02
N GLY A 529 -27.21 -6.88 28.81
CA GLY A 529 -26.51 -8.09 28.42
C GLY A 529 -27.35 -9.03 27.54
N PRO A 530 -26.76 -10.12 27.03
CA PRO A 530 -27.44 -11.04 26.10
C PRO A 530 -28.66 -11.75 26.68
N GLU A 531 -28.71 -12.01 28.00
CA GLU A 531 -29.79 -12.80 28.64
C GLU A 531 -31.01 -11.98 29.05
N SER A 532 -30.96 -10.64 28.98
CA SER A 532 -32.10 -9.75 29.29
C SER A 532 -33.05 -9.56 28.11
N GLY A 533 -33.13 -10.53 27.20
CA GLY A 533 -33.76 -10.47 25.89
C GLY A 533 -35.06 -9.66 25.79
N ALA A 534 -34.96 -8.48 25.20
CA ALA A 534 -35.98 -7.90 24.33
C ALA A 534 -35.27 -7.15 23.21
N PRO A 535 -35.72 -7.24 21.94
CA PRO A 535 -35.30 -6.28 20.93
C PRO A 535 -35.62 -4.88 21.46
N SER A 536 -34.65 -3.97 21.36
CA SER A 536 -34.82 -2.59 21.83
C SER A 536 -35.78 -1.85 20.89
N ASP A 537 -37.09 -2.05 21.06
CA ASP A 537 -38.06 -1.03 20.69
C ASP A 537 -37.81 0.16 21.60
N GLY A 538 -37.46 1.30 21.00
CA GLY A 538 -36.90 2.45 21.69
C GLY A 538 -37.73 2.91 22.88
N THR A 539 -37.22 2.69 24.09
CA THR A 539 -37.51 3.53 25.26
C THR A 539 -36.40 3.33 26.30
N PRO A 540 -35.55 4.33 26.55
CA PRO A 540 -34.66 4.29 27.70
C PRO A 540 -35.46 4.64 28.97
N ASP A 541 -35.23 3.87 30.02
CA ASP A 541 -35.70 4.15 31.37
C ASP A 541 -35.36 5.60 31.77
N THR A 542 -36.40 6.40 31.97
CA THR A 542 -36.32 7.71 32.61
C THR A 542 -35.74 7.58 34.02
N ASN A 543 -34.65 8.31 34.27
CA ASN A 543 -34.13 8.60 35.61
C ASN A 543 -35.25 8.86 36.62
N GLN A 544 -35.41 7.96 37.59
CA GLN A 544 -36.13 8.26 38.83
C GLN A 544 -35.24 9.12 39.72
N ASN A 545 -35.30 10.45 39.53
CA ASN A 545 -35.02 11.39 40.60
C ASN A 545 -36.36 11.84 41.18
N GLY A 546 -36.78 11.19 42.28
CA GLY A 546 -37.79 11.71 43.19
C GLY A 546 -37.18 12.76 44.15
N PRO A 547 -37.99 13.66 44.73
CA PRO A 547 -37.53 14.89 45.35
C PRO A 547 -36.99 14.67 46.77
N GLN A 548 -35.95 15.41 47.13
CA GLN A 548 -35.66 15.86 48.50
C GLN A 548 -35.32 17.34 48.48
#